data_AF-A0A917SD60-F1
#
_entry.id   AF-A0A917SD60-F1
#
_cell.length_a   1.000
_cell.length_b   1.000
_cell.length_c   1.000
_cell.angle_alpha   90.00
_cell.angle_beta   90.00
_cell.angle_gamma   90.00
#
_symmetry.space_group_name_H-M   'P 1'
#
loop_
_entity.id
_entity.type
_entity.pdbx_description
1 polymer ?
#
loop_
_entity_poly.entity_id
_entity_poly.type
_entity_poly.pdbx_seq_one_letter_code
_entity_poly.pdbx_strand_id
1 'polypeptide(L)'
;MTLGEQMLLDTYRALHDGPYWDSTLLIITYDEHGGCFDHVPAQWGATPPDATAGEYGFDFTRFGPRVPTILVSPLIPAGSVSGCRRGRRRSITRRCWRRWNGGSVWIRSPSAMLRRRMSVQR
;
A
#
# COMPACT_ATOMS: atom_id res chain seq x y z
N MET A 1 -1.96 -26.11 9.95
CA MET A 1 -1.87 -24.87 9.16
C MET A 1 -3.30 -24.45 8.84
N THR A 2 -3.65 -23.19 9.07
CA THR A 2 -5.03 -22.71 8.82
C THR A 2 -5.26 -22.54 7.31
N LEU A 3 -6.52 -22.58 6.85
CA LEU A 3 -6.84 -22.50 5.41
C LEU A 3 -6.33 -21.22 4.74
N GLY A 4 -6.35 -20.09 5.46
CA GLY A 4 -5.86 -18.81 4.94
C GLY A 4 -4.34 -18.79 4.71
N GLU A 5 -3.58 -19.38 5.62
CA GLU A 5 -2.12 -19.52 5.47
C GLU A 5 -1.76 -20.46 4.32
N GLN A 6 -2.55 -21.52 4.12
CA GLN A 6 -2.36 -22.44 2.98
C GLN A 6 -2.63 -21.72 1.65
N MET A 7 -3.74 -20.97 1.54
CA MET A 7 -4.05 -20.19 0.34
C MET A 7 -2.93 -19.18 0.01
N LEU A 8 -2.39 -18.53 1.04
CA LEU A 8 -1.29 -17.58 0.89
C LEU A 8 -0.02 -18.27 0.38
N LEU A 9 0.32 -19.43 0.95
CA LEU A 9 1.47 -20.23 0.54
C LEU A 9 1.34 -20.71 -0.91
N ASP A 10 0.15 -21.19 -1.29
CA ASP A 10 -0.11 -21.69 -2.63
C ASP A 10 -0.02 -20.56 -3.66
N THR A 11 -0.55 -19.37 -3.32
CA THR A 11 -0.41 -18.16 -4.16
C THR A 11 1.05 -17.74 -4.30
N TYR A 12 1.81 -17.75 -3.20
CA TYR A 12 3.23 -17.42 -3.23
C TYR A 12 4.02 -18.39 -4.11
N ARG A 13 3.80 -19.70 -3.98
CA ARG A 13 4.46 -20.74 -4.79
C ARG A 13 4.13 -20.58 -6.27
N ALA A 14 2.86 -20.36 -6.60
CA ALA A 14 2.44 -20.14 -7.99
C ALA A 14 3.12 -18.92 -8.63
N LEU A 15 3.35 -17.85 -7.87
CA LEU A 15 4.07 -16.67 -8.36
C LEU A 15 5.58 -16.89 -8.44
N HIS A 16 6.16 -17.55 -7.43
CA HIS A 16 7.60 -17.81 -7.34
C HIS A 16 8.09 -18.75 -8.45
N ASP A 17 7.35 -19.82 -8.71
CA ASP A 17 7.70 -20.81 -9.73
C ASP A 17 7.27 -20.35 -11.15
N GLY A 18 6.61 -19.20 -11.24
CA GLY A 18 6.14 -18.59 -12.48
C GLY A 18 7.24 -17.86 -13.25
N PRO A 19 7.08 -17.69 -14.57
CA PRO A 19 8.10 -17.08 -15.44
C PRO A 19 8.34 -15.58 -15.19
N TYR A 20 7.46 -14.91 -14.43
CA TYR A 20 7.51 -13.46 -14.19
C TYR A 20 7.93 -13.10 -12.75
N TRP A 21 8.44 -14.06 -11.98
CA TRP A 21 8.83 -13.84 -10.59
C TRP A 21 9.79 -12.64 -10.43
N ASP A 22 10.80 -12.56 -11.31
CA ASP A 22 11.84 -11.51 -11.30
C ASP A 22 11.29 -10.08 -11.43
N SER A 23 10.09 -9.94 -11.99
CA SER A 23 9.39 -8.67 -12.18
C SER A 23 8.06 -8.60 -11.44
N THR A 24 7.89 -9.34 -10.35
CA THR A 24 6.64 -9.38 -9.58
C THR A 24 6.80 -8.74 -8.20
N LEU A 25 5.76 -8.03 -7.74
CA LEU A 25 5.58 -7.63 -6.34
C LEU A 25 4.25 -8.21 -5.84
N LEU A 26 4.35 -9.12 -4.87
CA LEU A 26 3.22 -9.59 -4.10
C LEU A 26 3.02 -8.66 -2.90
N ILE A 27 1.81 -8.10 -2.79
CA ILE A 27 1.39 -7.23 -1.69
C ILE A 27 0.35 -8.00 -0.87
N ILE A 28 0.66 -8.25 0.39
CA ILE A 28 -0.25 -8.91 1.34
C ILE A 28 -0.65 -7.85 2.35
N THR A 29 -1.94 -7.50 2.36
CA THR A 29 -2.50 -6.55 3.32
C THR A 29 -3.75 -7.13 3.94
N TYR A 30 -4.03 -6.69 5.15
CA TYR A 30 -5.28 -6.98 5.84
C TYR A 30 -6.17 -5.75 5.73
N ASP A 31 -7.47 -5.99 5.59
CA ASP A 31 -8.51 -4.97 5.62
C ASP A 31 -8.67 -4.40 7.04
N GLU A 32 -8.55 -5.27 8.04
CA GLU A 32 -8.72 -4.95 9.45
C GLU A 32 -7.63 -5.58 10.35
N HIS A 33 -7.49 -5.07 11.57
CA HIS A 33 -6.50 -5.53 12.54
C HIS A 33 -7.01 -6.66 13.47
N GLY A 34 -8.28 -7.07 13.30
CA GLY A 34 -8.91 -8.15 14.06
C GLY A 34 -9.20 -7.83 15.53
N GLY A 35 -9.29 -6.55 15.91
CA GLY A 35 -9.63 -6.13 17.28
C GLY A 35 -8.49 -6.25 18.31
N CYS A 36 -7.32 -6.75 17.90
CA CYS A 36 -6.15 -6.86 18.77
C CYS A 36 -5.63 -5.48 19.21
N PHE A 37 -5.23 -5.37 20.47
CA PHE A 37 -4.68 -4.13 21.03
C PHE A 37 -3.40 -3.70 20.29
N ASP A 38 -3.36 -2.42 19.89
CA ASP A 38 -2.17 -1.77 19.35
C ASP A 38 -1.72 -0.66 20.32
N HIS A 39 -0.45 -0.67 20.69
CA HIS A 39 0.15 0.34 21.57
C HIS A 39 0.30 1.71 20.89
N VAL A 40 0.26 1.77 19.55
CA VAL A 40 0.35 3.04 18.82
C VAL A 40 -1.05 3.63 18.72
N PRO A 41 -1.29 4.84 19.27
CA PRO A 41 -2.59 5.48 19.16
C PRO A 41 -2.91 5.79 17.70
N ALA A 42 -4.20 5.70 17.36
CA ALA A 42 -4.71 6.07 16.05
C ALA A 42 -4.27 7.50 15.69
N GLN A 43 -3.79 7.66 14.47
CA GLN A 43 -3.33 8.96 13.98
C GLN A 43 -4.54 9.82 13.58
N TRP A 44 -4.40 11.14 13.72
CA TRP A 44 -5.44 12.11 13.39
C TRP A 44 -5.28 12.68 11.98
N GLY A 45 -6.26 13.46 11.51
CA GLY A 45 -6.28 14.20 10.24
C GLY A 45 -6.65 13.35 9.01
N ALA A 46 -7.35 12.24 9.18
CA ALA A 46 -8.01 11.60 8.04
C ALA A 46 -9.00 12.57 7.39
N THR A 47 -9.15 12.49 6.07
CA THR A 47 -10.17 13.26 5.36
C THR A 47 -11.49 12.54 5.57
N PRO A 48 -12.49 13.16 6.21
CA PRO A 48 -13.79 12.53 6.39
C PRO A 48 -14.45 12.29 5.03
N PRO A 49 -15.20 11.20 4.87
CA PRO A 49 -15.84 10.85 3.60
C PRO A 49 -16.94 11.85 3.21
N ASP A 50 -17.61 12.45 4.19
CA ASP A 50 -18.63 13.47 4.01
C ASP A 50 -18.59 14.49 5.16
N ALA A 51 -19.49 15.48 5.11
CA ALA A 51 -19.59 16.55 6.11
C ALA A 51 -20.53 16.20 7.27
N THR A 52 -21.03 14.96 7.32
CA THR A 52 -21.98 14.53 8.35
C THR A 52 -21.25 13.90 9.53
N ALA A 53 -21.68 14.24 10.74
CA ALA A 53 -21.21 13.54 11.92
C ALA A 53 -21.70 12.09 11.85
N GLY A 54 -20.78 11.14 12.01
CA GLY A 54 -21.10 9.73 12.15
C GLY A 54 -21.80 9.43 13.48
N GLU A 55 -22.08 8.14 13.69
CA GLU A 55 -22.70 7.67 14.93
C GLU A 55 -21.91 8.13 16.17
N TYR A 56 -22.64 8.54 17.21
CA TYR A 56 -22.08 9.08 18.46
C TYR A 56 -21.15 10.31 18.30
N GLY A 57 -21.31 11.08 17.21
CA GLY A 57 -20.48 12.26 16.96
C GLY A 57 -19.09 11.92 16.42
N PHE A 58 -18.91 10.72 15.86
CA PHE A 58 -17.65 10.34 15.22
C PHE A 58 -17.45 11.12 13.92
N ASP A 59 -16.43 11.98 13.88
CA ASP A 59 -16.20 12.95 12.79
C ASP A 59 -15.32 12.41 11.64
N PHE A 60 -14.98 11.12 11.64
CA PHE A 60 -14.10 10.47 10.66
C PHE A 60 -12.75 11.18 10.42
N THR A 61 -12.29 12.01 11.37
CA THR A 61 -10.99 12.69 11.27
C THR A 61 -9.83 11.84 11.78
N ARG A 62 -10.10 10.63 12.28
CA ARG A 62 -9.09 9.67 12.75
C ARG A 62 -8.84 8.59 11.72
N PHE A 63 -7.59 8.20 11.56
CA PHE A 63 -7.25 6.98 10.82
C PHE A 63 -7.67 5.75 11.63
N GLY A 64 -7.94 4.68 10.89
CA GLY A 64 -8.16 3.37 11.49
C GLY A 64 -6.91 2.81 12.18
N PRO A 65 -7.09 1.71 12.92
CA PRO A 65 -6.00 0.95 13.53
C PRO A 65 -4.99 0.46 12.48
N ARG A 66 -3.75 0.16 12.91
CA ARG A 66 -2.72 -0.31 11.98
C ARG A 66 -3.03 -1.72 11.53
N VAL A 67 -3.00 -1.92 10.21
CA VAL A 67 -3.05 -3.24 9.59
C VAL A 67 -1.64 -3.68 9.19
N PRO A 68 -1.30 -4.97 9.36
CA PRO A 68 -0.05 -5.48 8.84
C PRO A 68 -0.04 -5.39 7.31
N THR A 69 1.10 -5.06 6.74
CA THR A 69 1.31 -5.13 5.29
C THR A 69 2.68 -5.71 5.01
N ILE A 70 2.72 -6.76 4.20
CA ILE A 70 3.93 -7.49 3.82
C ILE A 70 4.13 -7.30 2.32
N LEU A 71 5.38 -7.03 1.93
CA LEU A 71 5.79 -6.88 0.54
C LEU A 71 6.79 -7.99 0.22
N VAL A 72 6.50 -8.80 -0.80
CA VAL A 72 7.37 -9.90 -1.23
C VAL A 72 7.74 -9.69 -2.70
N SER A 73 9.02 -9.57 -2.98
CA SER A 73 9.56 -9.38 -4.34
C SER A 73 11.06 -9.66 -4.35
N PRO A 74 11.62 -10.22 -5.45
CA PRO A 74 13.06 -10.38 -5.60
C PRO A 74 13.82 -9.03 -5.69
N LEU A 75 13.11 -7.93 -5.96
CA LEU A 75 13.68 -6.58 -6.05
C LEU A 75 13.83 -5.87 -4.68
N ILE A 76 13.45 -6.56 -3.59
CA ILE A 76 13.53 -6.02 -2.23
C ILE A 76 14.65 -6.76 -1.49
N PRO A 77 15.64 -6.06 -0.91
CA PRO A 77 16.66 -6.70 -0.10
C PRO A 77 16.03 -7.47 1.06
N ALA A 78 16.50 -8.69 1.31
CA ALA A 78 16.03 -9.52 2.41
C ALA A 78 16.13 -8.77 3.75
N GLY A 79 15.13 -8.95 4.63
CA GLY A 79 15.09 -8.31 5.94
C GLY A 79 14.77 -6.80 5.94
N SER A 80 14.33 -6.23 4.82
CA SER A 80 13.98 -4.81 4.75
C SER A 80 12.72 -4.47 5.56
N VAL A 81 12.85 -3.57 6.54
CA VAL A 81 11.71 -3.02 7.29
C VAL A 81 11.46 -1.57 6.86
N SER A 82 10.29 -1.32 6.26
CA SER A 82 9.93 0.00 5.74
C SER A 82 8.99 0.76 6.67
N GLY A 83 9.55 1.43 7.68
CA GLY A 83 8.78 2.32 8.55
C GLY A 83 8.27 3.59 7.84
N CYS A 84 7.19 4.18 8.35
CA CYS A 84 6.87 5.58 8.09
C CYS A 84 7.53 6.42 9.18
N ARG A 85 8.55 7.23 8.84
CA ARG A 85 9.12 8.21 9.79
C ARG A 85 7.99 9.16 10.23
N ARG A 86 7.90 9.42 11.54
CA ARG A 86 6.92 10.34 12.16
C ARG A 86 6.83 11.63 11.34
N GLY A 87 5.63 11.95 10.85
CA GLY A 87 5.32 13.22 10.17
C GLY A 87 5.11 13.18 8.65
N ARG A 88 5.40 12.09 7.94
CA ARG A 88 5.23 12.05 6.46
C ARG A 88 4.20 11.01 6.01
N ARG A 89 2.94 11.43 5.92
CA ARG A 89 1.79 10.61 5.50
C ARG A 89 1.91 10.12 4.07
N ARG A 90 2.09 8.81 3.89
CA ARG A 90 2.00 8.17 2.56
C ARG A 90 1.39 6.79 2.72
N SER A 91 0.34 6.52 1.96
CA SER A 91 -0.25 5.19 1.83
C SER A 91 0.74 4.21 1.23
N ILE A 92 0.58 2.92 1.55
CA ILE A 92 1.28 1.80 0.91
C ILE A 92 1.16 1.93 -0.62
N THR A 93 -0.03 2.25 -1.13
CA THR A 93 -0.32 2.48 -2.54
C THR A 93 0.58 3.54 -3.15
N ARG A 94 0.73 4.71 -2.50
CA ARG A 94 1.58 5.81 -3.00
C ARG A 94 3.07 5.50 -2.92
N ARG A 95 3.49 4.60 -2.01
CA ARG A 95 4.89 4.17 -1.88
C ARG A 95 5.23 3.08 -2.90
N CYS A 96 4.37 2.06 -3.03
CA CYS A 96 4.48 1.03 -4.07
C CYS A 96 4.48 1.67 -5.46
N TRP A 97 3.53 2.56 -5.73
CA TRP A 97 3.42 3.27 -7.01
C TRP A 97 4.69 4.07 -7.36
N ARG A 98 5.28 4.80 -6.40
CA ARG A 98 6.52 5.56 -6.66
C ARG A 98 7.75 4.68 -6.86
N ARG A 99 7.83 3.54 -6.18
CA ARG A 99 8.95 2.61 -6.34
C ARG A 99 8.83 1.81 -7.64
N TRP A 100 7.62 1.50 -8.06
CA TRP A 100 7.34 0.77 -9.31
C TRP A 100 7.39 1.65 -10.56
N ASN A 101 6.83 2.87 -10.52
CA ASN A 101 6.93 3.82 -11.65
C ASN A 101 8.28 4.55 -11.76
N GLY A 102 9.29 4.12 -10.99
CA GLY A 102 10.68 4.55 -11.18
C GLY A 102 11.36 3.87 -12.37
N GLY A 103 10.75 2.83 -12.93
CA GLY A 103 11.10 2.18 -14.19
C GLY A 103 9.96 2.34 -15.19
N SER A 104 10.32 2.65 -16.43
CA SER A 104 9.44 3.04 -17.53
C SER A 104 8.35 2.04 -17.90
N VAL A 105 7.12 2.21 -17.40
CA VAL A 105 5.87 1.78 -18.04
C VAL A 105 4.77 2.80 -17.73
N TRP A 106 4.29 3.49 -18.75
CA TRP A 106 3.22 4.49 -18.66
C TRP A 106 1.85 3.82 -18.82
N ILE A 107 1.13 3.55 -17.73
CA ILE A 107 -0.33 3.38 -17.79
C ILE A 107 -0.97 4.70 -17.35
N ARG A 108 -1.51 5.44 -18.32
CA ARG A 108 -2.25 6.68 -18.12
C ARG A 108 -3.57 6.39 -17.37
N SER A 109 -3.80 7.08 -16.26
CA SER A 109 -5.15 7.40 -15.79
C SER A 109 -5.51 8.82 -16.27
N PRO A 110 -6.68 9.04 -16.89
CA PRO A 110 -7.05 10.30 -17.52
C PRO A 110 -7.67 11.26 -16.49
N SER A 111 -6.91 11.80 -15.54
CA SER A 111 -7.40 12.86 -14.63
C SER A 111 -6.26 13.61 -13.94
N ALA A 112 -5.51 14.41 -14.70
CA ALA A 112 -4.77 15.59 -14.22
C ALA A 112 -4.06 16.25 -15.41
N MET A 113 -4.83 16.97 -16.20
CA MET A 113 -4.34 17.79 -17.30
C MET A 113 -4.07 19.21 -16.77
N LEU A 114 -2.81 19.53 -16.47
CA LEU A 114 -2.30 20.88 -16.72
C LEU A 114 -0.84 20.82 -17.17
N ARG A 115 -0.66 21.39 -18.36
CA ARG A 115 0.50 21.28 -19.27
C ARG A 115 1.70 22.05 -18.75
N ARG A 116 2.91 21.57 -19.06
CA ARG A 116 4.01 22.38 -19.62
C ARG A 116 5.01 21.48 -20.39
N ARG A 117 5.29 21.94 -21.63
CA ARG A 117 6.40 21.70 -22.58
C ARG A 117 7.70 21.18 -21.92
N MET A 118 8.61 20.43 -22.54
CA MET A 118 9.08 20.46 -23.94
C MET A 118 10.08 19.31 -24.17
N SER A 119 10.20 18.88 -25.44
CA SER A 119 11.43 18.44 -26.12
C SER A 119 12.18 17.19 -25.60
N VAL A 120 11.99 16.06 -26.30
CA VAL A 120 13.01 15.01 -26.41
C VAL A 120 13.70 15.19 -27.76
N GLN A 121 15.00 15.49 -27.71
CA GLN A 121 15.90 15.32 -28.84
C GLN A 121 16.27 13.83 -28.98
N ARG A 122 16.54 13.48 -30.23
CA ARG A 122 16.79 12.16 -30.84
C ARG A 122 17.40 11.08 -29.95
#